data_AF-A0A2N2SWM2-F1
#
_entry.id   AF-A0A2N2SWM2-F1
#
_cell.length_a   1.000
_cell.length_b   1.000
_cell.length_c   1.000
_cell.angle_alpha   90.00
_cell.angle_beta   90.00
_cell.angle_gamma   90.00
#
_symmetry.space_group_name_H-M   'P 1'
#
loop_
_entity.id
_entity.type
_entity.pdbx_description
1 polymer ?
#
loop_
_entity_poly.entity_id
_entity_poly.type
_entity_poly.pdbx_seq_one_letter_code
_entity_poly.pdbx_strand_id
1 'polypeptide(L)'
;MIESFAEPISESLIRQYDVSGPRYTSYPTADRFVEAFTAQDYIQALEQRRSGASALALPLSLYVHIPFCESLCYYCACNKIITKHHDRATAYITYLNREVDLHIKHMGSGQTVSQLHFGGGSPTFLTDDELREVMGMLRRNFNLVQNGEYSIEIDPRTIDKNRLDALAEMGFNRLSFGVQDFEPAVQKAVHRVQPAEQVFDLVHAARERGFESINVDLIYGLPEQTPESVDRTMAQISELKPDRIALYAYAHLPERFKPQRRISSTEIPTAASKVTMLSRSMAALMAAGYVYIGMDHFALPDDSLAIAKRQGRLHRNFQGYSTQPDCDMIGLGVSSIGKVGPTYSQNAKTLEEYYDFLDQGRFPIVKGLALSKDDLLRRSVIMALMCQGRLAYESIELAYLINFKEYFAKEMEILKSQVEEGLVEFDDSGIKVTSKGWFFVRAVAMIFDRYIQTDRTRAKFSKIL
;
A
#
# COMPACT_ATOMS: atom_id res chain seq x y z
N MET A 1 -9.97 -31.33 6.49
CA MET A 1 -8.76 -31.16 7.31
C MET A 1 -8.70 -29.70 7.69
N ILE A 2 -9.03 -29.39 8.94
CA ILE A 2 -8.94 -28.04 9.48
C ILE A 2 -7.44 -27.76 9.60
N GLU A 3 -6.91 -26.83 8.80
CA GLU A 3 -5.54 -26.34 8.99
C GLU A 3 -5.42 -25.88 10.44
N SER A 4 -4.48 -26.49 11.18
CA SER A 4 -4.10 -26.08 12.52
C SER A 4 -3.93 -24.57 12.53
N PHE A 5 -4.70 -23.88 13.37
CA PHE A 5 -4.44 -22.47 13.68
C PHE A 5 -2.95 -22.34 13.97
N ALA A 6 -2.24 -21.54 13.18
CA ALA A 6 -0.81 -21.35 13.37
C ALA A 6 -0.57 -20.91 14.82
N GLU A 7 0.33 -21.61 15.52
CA GLU A 7 0.70 -21.23 16.89
C GLU A 7 1.07 -19.74 16.92
N PRO A 8 0.67 -18.99 17.98
CA PRO A 8 1.04 -17.60 18.11
C PRO A 8 2.56 -17.45 18.02
N ILE A 9 3.04 -16.51 17.20
CA ILE A 9 4.48 -16.23 17.11
C ILE A 9 5.00 -15.77 18.47
N SER A 10 6.10 -16.35 18.92
CA SER A 10 6.74 -15.90 20.15
C SER A 10 7.31 -14.48 20.02
N GLU A 11 7.25 -13.71 21.10
CA GLU A 11 7.89 -12.38 21.16
C GLU A 11 9.39 -12.44 20.86
N SER A 12 10.07 -13.52 21.26
CA SER A 12 11.50 -13.73 21.00
C SER A 12 11.81 -13.73 19.50
N LEU A 13 10.95 -14.38 18.71
CA LEU A 13 11.11 -14.47 17.27
C LEU A 13 10.77 -13.14 16.59
N ILE A 14 9.75 -12.42 17.07
CA ILE A 14 9.45 -11.07 16.57
C ILE A 14 10.66 -10.14 16.77
N ARG A 15 11.29 -10.18 17.96
CA ARG A 15 12.49 -9.38 18.25
C ARG A 15 13.67 -9.71 17.35
N GLN A 16 13.85 -10.98 16.99
CA GLN A 16 14.94 -11.40 16.09
C GLN A 16 14.86 -10.74 14.71
N TYR A 17 13.66 -10.48 14.20
CA TYR A 17 13.43 -9.86 12.90
C TYR A 17 12.93 -8.42 12.99
N ASP A 18 13.06 -7.76 14.14
CA ASP A 18 12.86 -6.31 14.29
C ASP A 18 14.06 -5.55 13.70
N VAL A 19 14.26 -5.72 12.40
CA VAL A 19 15.36 -5.13 11.63
C VAL A 19 14.82 -4.15 10.59
N SER A 20 15.61 -3.14 10.27
CA SER A 20 15.26 -2.19 9.21
C SER A 20 15.27 -2.89 7.85
N GLY A 21 14.15 -2.75 7.13
CA GLY A 21 13.98 -3.32 5.80
C GLY A 21 12.89 -2.57 5.02
N PRO A 22 12.92 -2.63 3.68
CA PRO A 22 11.91 -1.99 2.86
C PRO A 22 10.54 -2.63 3.06
N ARG A 23 9.49 -1.84 2.79
CA ARG A 23 8.10 -2.34 2.76
C ARG A 23 7.77 -3.11 1.49
N TYR A 24 8.64 -3.07 0.47
CA TYR A 24 8.39 -3.60 -0.87
C TYR A 24 6.99 -3.28 -1.39
N THR A 25 6.60 -2.00 -1.29
CA THR A 25 5.46 -1.48 -2.08
C THR A 25 5.75 -1.53 -3.57
N SER A 26 7.03 -1.53 -3.92
CA SER A 26 7.59 -1.84 -5.23
C SER A 26 9.00 -2.42 -5.05
N TYR A 27 9.49 -3.07 -6.10
CA TYR A 27 10.91 -3.35 -6.28
C TYR A 27 11.33 -2.91 -7.69
N PRO A 28 12.38 -2.09 -7.86
CA PRO A 28 13.14 -1.42 -6.79
C PRO A 28 12.27 -0.42 -6.01
N THR A 29 12.71 -0.07 -4.80
CA THR A 29 11.95 0.80 -3.89
C THR A 29 12.05 2.28 -4.28
N ALA A 30 11.08 3.11 -3.84
CA ALA A 30 10.97 4.51 -4.25
C ALA A 30 12.13 5.43 -3.82
N ASP A 31 12.96 5.02 -2.86
CA ASP A 31 14.24 5.66 -2.52
C ASP A 31 15.32 5.49 -3.60
N ARG A 32 15.11 4.56 -4.55
CA ARG A 32 15.99 4.33 -5.71
C ARG A 32 15.57 5.10 -6.96
N PHE A 33 14.47 5.86 -6.90
CA PHE A 33 14.08 6.72 -8.01
C PHE A 33 15.06 7.88 -8.15
N VAL A 34 15.41 8.19 -9.39
CA VAL A 34 16.41 9.20 -9.77
C VAL A 34 15.75 10.33 -10.56
N GLU A 35 16.28 11.54 -10.43
CA GLU A 35 15.86 12.74 -11.18
C GLU A 35 16.21 12.65 -12.67
N ALA A 36 17.15 11.75 -13.03
CA ALA A 36 17.51 11.49 -14.42
C ALA A 36 16.39 10.83 -15.24
N PHE A 37 15.37 10.23 -14.57
CA PHE A 37 14.16 9.79 -15.24
C PHE A 37 13.20 10.96 -15.35
N THR A 38 12.84 11.32 -16.59
CA THR A 38 12.14 12.55 -16.92
C THR A 38 10.73 12.30 -17.47
N ALA A 39 9.99 13.38 -17.72
CA ALA A 39 8.70 13.31 -18.42
C ALA A 39 8.79 12.63 -19.80
N GLN A 40 9.93 12.73 -20.51
CA GLN A 40 10.09 12.10 -21.83
C GLN A 40 10.15 10.57 -21.73
N ASP A 41 10.85 10.05 -20.72
CA ASP A 41 10.92 8.61 -20.47
C ASP A 41 9.52 8.03 -20.15
N TYR A 42 8.72 8.79 -19.40
CA TYR A 42 7.33 8.41 -19.11
C TYR A 42 6.41 8.49 -20.33
N ILE A 43 6.54 9.53 -21.15
CA ILE A 43 5.83 9.66 -22.43
C ILE A 43 6.12 8.43 -23.30
N GLN A 44 7.39 8.05 -23.41
CA GLN A 44 7.79 6.86 -24.17
C GLN A 44 7.12 5.59 -23.61
N ALA A 45 7.04 5.43 -22.28
CA ALA A 45 6.35 4.30 -21.66
C ALA A 45 4.84 4.28 -21.98
N LEU A 46 4.16 5.44 -21.95
CA LEU A 46 2.75 5.56 -22.32
C LEU A 46 2.50 5.23 -23.80
N GLU A 47 3.36 5.71 -24.69
CA GLU A 47 3.26 5.46 -26.14
C GLU A 47 3.57 4.00 -26.51
N GLN A 48 4.52 3.37 -25.81
CA GLN A 48 4.77 1.92 -25.90
C GLN A 48 3.56 1.12 -25.42
N ARG A 49 2.97 1.52 -24.29
CA ARG A 49 1.73 0.91 -23.79
C ARG A 49 0.63 1.00 -24.84
N ARG A 50 0.46 2.15 -25.50
CA ARG A 50 -0.56 2.35 -26.56
C ARG A 50 -0.32 1.48 -27.80
N SER A 51 0.93 1.31 -28.22
CA SER A 51 1.31 0.63 -29.47
C SER A 51 1.53 -0.88 -29.32
N GLY A 52 1.65 -1.39 -28.10
CA GLY A 52 1.87 -2.81 -27.84
C GLY A 52 0.70 -3.70 -28.26
N ALA A 53 1.00 -4.94 -28.65
CA ALA A 53 0.02 -5.94 -29.09
C ALA A 53 -1.09 -6.24 -28.07
N SER A 54 -0.89 -5.86 -26.80
CA SER A 54 -1.83 -6.04 -25.68
C SER A 54 -2.35 -4.71 -25.09
N ALA A 55 -2.09 -3.58 -25.74
CA ALA A 55 -2.37 -2.21 -25.25
C ALA A 55 -3.78 -2.00 -24.66
N LEU A 56 -4.78 -2.58 -25.32
CA LEU A 56 -6.20 -2.47 -24.97
C LEU A 56 -6.72 -3.68 -24.17
N ALA A 57 -5.95 -4.76 -24.10
CA ALA A 57 -6.32 -6.01 -23.42
C ALA A 57 -5.76 -6.10 -21.99
N LEU A 58 -4.71 -5.34 -21.68
CA LEU A 58 -4.13 -5.34 -20.34
C LEU A 58 -4.96 -4.45 -19.39
N PRO A 59 -5.29 -4.96 -18.19
CA PRO A 59 -5.98 -4.16 -17.18
C PRO A 59 -5.17 -2.92 -16.83
N LEU A 60 -5.86 -1.84 -16.51
CA LEU A 60 -5.29 -0.60 -16.01
C LEU A 60 -5.83 -0.32 -14.61
N SER A 61 -4.94 0.08 -13.70
CA SER A 61 -5.28 0.64 -12.41
C SER A 61 -5.08 2.16 -12.41
N LEU A 62 -5.99 2.87 -11.76
CA LEU A 62 -5.87 4.30 -11.53
C LEU A 62 -5.74 4.57 -10.03
N TYR A 63 -4.75 5.38 -9.67
CA TYR A 63 -4.62 5.96 -8.33
C TYR A 63 -4.81 7.47 -8.42
N VAL A 64 -5.74 8.02 -7.66
CA VAL A 64 -5.96 9.46 -7.57
C VAL A 64 -5.56 9.93 -6.18
N HIS A 65 -4.54 10.78 -6.11
CA HIS A 65 -4.09 11.38 -4.87
C HIS A 65 -4.88 12.66 -4.58
N ILE A 66 -5.67 12.66 -3.51
CA ILE A 66 -6.34 13.85 -2.98
C ILE A 66 -5.59 14.30 -1.72
N PRO A 67 -4.80 15.40 -1.78
CA PRO A 67 -3.84 15.70 -0.71
C PRO A 67 -4.48 16.38 0.51
N PHE A 68 -5.74 16.82 0.44
CA PHE A 68 -6.30 17.72 1.45
C PHE A 68 -6.79 16.99 2.70
N CYS A 69 -6.60 17.59 3.88
CA CYS A 69 -7.22 17.15 5.13
C CYS A 69 -7.71 18.36 5.94
N GLU A 70 -8.87 18.22 6.59
CA GLU A 70 -9.43 19.22 7.50
C GLU A 70 -8.58 19.44 8.76
N SER A 71 -8.02 18.35 9.28
CA SER A 71 -7.34 18.35 10.57
C SER A 71 -5.99 17.63 10.51
N LEU A 72 -5.02 18.19 11.22
CA LEU A 72 -3.67 17.65 11.31
C LEU A 72 -3.61 16.52 12.34
N CYS A 73 -3.51 15.28 11.89
CA CYS A 73 -3.18 14.14 12.75
C CYS A 73 -1.67 14.11 13.02
N TYR A 74 -1.24 14.09 14.28
CA TYR A 74 0.17 14.27 14.64
C TYR A 74 1.06 13.09 14.21
N TYR A 75 0.51 11.88 14.13
CA TYR A 75 1.25 10.70 13.67
C TYR A 75 1.53 10.69 12.15
N CYS A 76 0.78 11.47 11.35
CA CYS A 76 0.61 11.21 9.93
C CYS A 76 1.88 11.49 9.08
N ALA A 77 2.31 10.44 8.36
CA ALA A 77 3.46 10.45 7.46
C ALA A 77 3.09 10.55 5.96
N CYS A 78 1.80 10.63 5.62
CA CYS A 78 1.33 10.74 4.23
C CYS A 78 1.82 12.05 3.57
N ASN A 79 1.76 12.13 2.24
CA ASN A 79 1.73 13.44 1.56
C ASN A 79 0.32 14.02 1.73
N LYS A 80 0.24 15.20 2.33
CA LYS A 80 -1.03 15.85 2.67
C LYS A 80 -0.84 17.34 2.89
N ILE A 81 -1.92 18.08 2.75
CA ILE A 81 -2.03 19.53 2.87
C ILE A 81 -3.19 19.81 3.80
N ILE A 82 -2.88 20.38 4.96
CA ILE A 82 -3.91 20.75 5.94
C ILE A 82 -4.49 22.10 5.54
N THR A 83 -5.79 22.15 5.31
CA THR A 83 -6.48 23.38 4.93
C THR A 83 -7.96 23.30 5.26
N LYS A 84 -8.58 24.46 5.48
CA LYS A 84 -10.05 24.65 5.57
C LYS A 84 -10.61 25.38 4.34
N HIS A 85 -9.75 25.68 3.37
CA HIS A 85 -10.07 26.45 2.17
C HIS A 85 -10.46 25.48 1.06
N HIS A 86 -11.77 25.18 0.95
CA HIS A 86 -12.29 24.25 -0.06
C HIS A 86 -12.09 24.75 -1.51
N ASP A 87 -11.94 26.07 -1.73
CA ASP A 87 -11.59 26.63 -3.04
C ASP A 87 -10.28 26.05 -3.61
N ARG A 88 -9.38 25.57 -2.75
CA ARG A 88 -8.15 24.87 -3.17
C ARG A 88 -8.43 23.51 -3.81
N ALA A 89 -9.49 22.83 -3.39
CA ALA A 89 -9.91 21.56 -4.00
C ALA A 89 -10.42 21.78 -5.43
N THR A 90 -11.27 22.78 -5.63
CA THR A 90 -11.79 23.14 -6.96
C THR A 90 -10.65 23.47 -7.95
N ALA A 91 -9.67 24.28 -7.51
CA ALA A 91 -8.48 24.55 -8.32
C ALA A 91 -7.69 23.26 -8.62
N TYR A 92 -7.50 22.39 -7.62
CA TYR A 92 -6.79 21.13 -7.79
C TYR A 92 -7.45 20.18 -8.81
N ILE A 93 -8.78 20.08 -8.80
CA ILE A 93 -9.55 19.26 -9.76
C ILE A 93 -9.34 19.77 -11.19
N THR A 94 -9.26 21.10 -11.38
CA THR A 94 -8.94 21.68 -12.69
C THR A 94 -7.57 21.22 -13.20
N TYR A 95 -6.55 21.19 -12.32
CA TYR A 95 -5.22 20.68 -12.68
C TYR A 95 -5.20 19.17 -12.88
N LEU A 96 -5.97 18.42 -12.09
CA LEU A 96 -6.15 16.98 -12.27
C LEU A 96 -6.70 16.67 -13.68
N ASN A 97 -7.67 17.46 -14.16
CA ASN A 97 -8.18 17.33 -15.52
C ASN A 97 -7.10 17.57 -16.58
N ARG A 98 -6.26 18.59 -16.40
CA ARG A 98 -5.12 18.84 -17.32
C ARG A 98 -4.12 17.68 -17.33
N GLU A 99 -3.84 17.07 -16.18
CA GLU A 99 -2.98 15.90 -16.12
C GLU A 99 -3.60 14.69 -16.84
N VAL A 100 -4.92 14.47 -16.69
CA VAL A 100 -5.63 13.44 -17.45
C VAL A 100 -5.55 13.72 -18.94
N ASP A 101 -5.75 14.97 -19.39
CA ASP A 101 -5.62 15.35 -20.79
C ASP A 101 -4.23 15.00 -21.37
N LEU A 102 -3.16 15.20 -20.58
CA LEU A 102 -1.81 14.78 -20.97
C LEU A 102 -1.68 13.26 -21.10
N HIS A 103 -2.23 12.49 -20.16
CA HIS A 103 -2.23 11.02 -20.28
C HIS A 103 -2.94 10.58 -21.57
N ILE A 104 -4.14 11.11 -21.81
CA ILE A 104 -4.97 10.75 -22.98
C ILE A 104 -4.29 11.14 -24.30
N LYS A 105 -3.59 12.27 -24.35
CA LYS A 105 -2.80 12.69 -25.51
C LYS A 105 -1.79 11.62 -25.94
N HIS A 106 -1.10 10.99 -25.00
CA HIS A 106 -0.02 10.03 -25.29
C HIS A 106 -0.53 8.57 -25.37
N MET A 107 -1.41 8.16 -24.44
CA MET A 107 -1.87 6.77 -24.35
C MET A 107 -3.15 6.47 -25.16
N GLY A 108 -3.87 7.51 -25.62
CA GLY A 108 -5.20 7.38 -26.22
C GLY A 108 -6.32 7.23 -25.19
N SER A 109 -7.57 7.50 -25.60
CA SER A 109 -8.76 7.37 -24.75
C SER A 109 -9.31 5.94 -24.71
N GLY A 110 -10.24 5.70 -23.77
CA GLY A 110 -11.03 4.46 -23.73
C GLY A 110 -10.29 3.25 -23.16
N GLN A 111 -9.18 3.48 -22.47
CA GLN A 111 -8.41 2.42 -21.82
C GLN A 111 -9.24 1.73 -20.73
N THR A 112 -9.19 0.40 -20.69
CA THR A 112 -10.00 -0.42 -19.78
C THR A 112 -9.45 -0.39 -18.36
N VAL A 113 -10.20 0.18 -17.43
CA VAL A 113 -9.84 0.34 -16.02
C VAL A 113 -10.59 -0.66 -15.16
N SER A 114 -9.86 -1.60 -14.55
CA SER A 114 -10.40 -2.60 -13.62
C SER A 114 -10.23 -2.23 -12.15
N GLN A 115 -9.37 -1.25 -11.85
CA GLN A 115 -9.14 -0.77 -10.48
C GLN A 115 -9.06 0.75 -10.42
N LEU A 116 -9.69 1.33 -9.40
CA LEU A 116 -9.62 2.73 -9.07
C LEU A 116 -9.43 2.86 -7.55
N HIS A 117 -8.47 3.69 -7.15
CA HIS A 117 -8.26 3.98 -5.74
C HIS A 117 -8.08 5.47 -5.53
N PHE A 118 -8.95 6.05 -4.71
CA PHE A 118 -8.81 7.41 -4.22
C PHE A 118 -8.16 7.34 -2.84
N GLY A 119 -6.99 7.96 -2.68
CA GLY A 119 -6.28 8.01 -1.40
C GLY A 119 -5.53 9.32 -1.20
N GLY A 120 -4.67 9.36 -0.19
CA GLY A 120 -3.69 10.45 0.00
C GLY A 120 -3.78 11.13 1.36
N GLY A 121 -4.35 12.33 1.39
CA GLY A 121 -4.76 13.00 2.61
C GLY A 121 -6.09 12.46 3.10
N SER A 122 -7.19 13.06 2.64
CA SER A 122 -8.54 12.53 2.78
C SER A 122 -9.32 12.81 1.50
N PRO A 123 -9.57 11.79 0.66
CA PRO A 123 -10.46 11.93 -0.50
C PRO A 123 -11.82 12.54 -0.16
N THR A 124 -12.35 12.20 1.02
CA THR A 124 -13.62 12.72 1.55
C THR A 124 -13.57 14.18 2.02
N PHE A 125 -12.43 14.87 1.85
CA PHE A 125 -12.36 16.33 1.91
C PHE A 125 -13.15 16.99 0.78
N LEU A 126 -13.16 16.36 -0.40
CA LEU A 126 -13.93 16.83 -1.55
C LEU A 126 -15.43 16.74 -1.24
N THR A 127 -16.20 17.75 -1.65
CA THR A 127 -17.67 17.72 -1.61
C THR A 127 -18.23 16.64 -2.54
N ASP A 128 -19.52 16.31 -2.43
CA ASP A 128 -20.13 15.29 -3.28
C ASP A 128 -20.07 15.69 -4.76
N ASP A 129 -20.29 16.97 -5.06
CA ASP A 129 -20.24 17.48 -6.42
C ASP A 129 -18.83 17.45 -6.99
N GLU A 130 -17.82 17.77 -6.19
CA GLU A 130 -16.41 17.65 -6.57
C GLU A 130 -16.00 16.19 -6.82
N LEU A 131 -16.45 15.24 -5.98
CA LEU A 131 -16.23 13.81 -6.24
C LEU A 131 -16.92 13.33 -7.51
N ARG A 132 -18.16 13.77 -7.76
CA ARG A 132 -18.88 13.50 -9.01
C ARG A 132 -18.14 14.08 -10.22
N GLU A 133 -17.56 15.26 -10.08
CA GLU A 133 -16.76 15.90 -11.13
C GLU A 133 -15.54 15.06 -11.48
N VAL A 134 -14.76 14.63 -10.48
CA VAL A 134 -13.59 13.77 -10.69
C VAL A 134 -14.00 12.43 -11.30
N MET A 135 -15.03 11.77 -10.76
CA MET A 135 -15.54 10.51 -11.31
C MET A 135 -16.06 10.67 -12.73
N GLY A 136 -16.77 11.76 -13.02
CA GLY A 136 -17.24 12.11 -14.36
C GLY A 136 -16.08 12.31 -15.33
N MET A 137 -15.04 13.03 -14.93
CA MET A 137 -13.81 13.19 -15.70
C MET A 137 -13.14 11.85 -16.01
N LEU A 138 -13.02 10.96 -15.03
CA LEU A 138 -12.43 9.64 -15.24
C LEU A 138 -13.27 8.81 -16.21
N ARG A 139 -14.60 8.77 -16.04
CA ARG A 139 -15.51 8.02 -16.93
C ARG A 139 -15.57 8.57 -18.36
N ARG A 140 -15.33 9.86 -18.57
CA ARG A 140 -15.23 10.46 -19.92
C ARG A 140 -13.98 10.01 -20.67
N ASN A 141 -12.89 9.75 -19.94
CA ASN A 141 -11.57 9.51 -20.53
C ASN A 141 -11.18 8.01 -20.55
N PHE A 142 -11.69 7.24 -19.58
CA PHE A 142 -11.39 5.82 -19.38
C PHE A 142 -12.66 4.97 -19.41
N ASN A 143 -12.51 3.71 -19.82
CA ASN A 143 -13.58 2.72 -19.77
C ASN A 143 -13.54 1.97 -18.43
N LEU A 144 -14.30 2.44 -17.45
CA LEU A 144 -14.44 1.78 -16.15
C LEU A 144 -15.34 0.53 -16.29
N VAL A 145 -14.74 -0.66 -16.12
CA VAL A 145 -15.47 -1.93 -16.26
C VAL A 145 -16.55 -2.09 -15.20
N GLN A 146 -17.64 -2.76 -15.58
CA GLN A 146 -18.63 -3.20 -14.61
C GLN A 146 -17.96 -4.12 -13.57
N ASN A 147 -18.29 -3.92 -12.29
CA ASN A 147 -17.71 -4.66 -11.16
C ASN A 147 -16.18 -4.50 -11.01
N GLY A 148 -15.61 -3.40 -11.50
CA GLY A 148 -14.23 -3.02 -11.17
C GLY A 148 -14.05 -2.77 -9.66
N GLU A 149 -12.82 -2.87 -9.17
CA GLU A 149 -12.50 -2.59 -7.76
C GLU A 149 -12.33 -1.08 -7.56
N TYR A 150 -13.38 -0.40 -7.06
CA TYR A 150 -13.42 1.06 -6.91
C TYR A 150 -13.45 1.45 -5.45
N SER A 151 -12.29 1.92 -4.98
CA SER A 151 -11.99 2.12 -3.58
C SER A 151 -11.73 3.57 -3.22
N ILE A 152 -12.11 3.97 -2.02
CA ILE A 152 -11.87 5.30 -1.46
C ILE A 152 -11.48 5.22 0.02
N GLU A 153 -10.45 5.97 0.39
CA GLU A 153 -10.07 6.19 1.80
C GLU A 153 -11.01 7.22 2.46
N ILE A 154 -11.44 6.93 3.68
CA ILE A 154 -12.43 7.68 4.43
C ILE A 154 -11.85 8.12 5.78
N ASP A 155 -11.94 9.41 6.06
CA ASP A 155 -11.90 9.91 7.44
C ASP A 155 -13.31 9.85 8.03
N PRO A 156 -13.60 8.97 9.01
CA PRO A 156 -14.95 8.79 9.55
C PRO A 156 -15.51 10.08 10.19
N ARG A 157 -14.66 11.05 10.52
CA ARG A 157 -15.06 12.34 11.10
C ARG A 157 -15.73 13.28 10.10
N THR A 158 -15.54 13.05 8.80
CA THR A 158 -15.94 13.99 7.75
C THR A 158 -17.11 13.47 6.90
N ILE A 159 -17.72 12.34 7.28
CA ILE A 159 -18.78 11.71 6.50
C ILE A 159 -19.97 11.30 7.38
N ASP A 160 -21.14 11.19 6.75
CA ASP A 160 -22.38 10.69 7.34
C ASP A 160 -22.99 9.57 6.45
N LYS A 161 -24.19 9.12 6.80
CA LYS A 161 -24.88 8.05 6.04
C LYS A 161 -25.28 8.50 4.64
N ASN A 162 -25.65 9.77 4.44
CA ASN A 162 -26.01 10.31 3.12
C ASN A 162 -24.80 10.34 2.19
N ARG A 163 -23.61 10.66 2.73
CA ARG A 163 -22.35 10.57 1.99
C ARG A 163 -22.07 9.16 1.49
N LEU A 164 -22.37 8.13 2.29
CA LEU A 164 -22.20 6.74 1.85
C LEU A 164 -23.13 6.41 0.66
N ASP A 165 -24.35 6.94 0.65
CA ASP A 165 -25.27 6.80 -0.50
C ASP A 165 -24.68 7.45 -1.75
N ALA A 166 -24.18 8.69 -1.63
CA ALA A 166 -23.54 9.38 -2.75
C ALA A 166 -22.30 8.63 -3.29
N LEU A 167 -21.46 8.07 -2.41
CA LEU A 167 -20.30 7.27 -2.83
C LEU A 167 -20.73 6.00 -3.58
N ALA A 168 -21.76 5.31 -3.12
CA ALA A 168 -22.31 4.12 -3.79
C ALA A 168 -22.87 4.48 -5.18
N GLU A 169 -23.62 5.58 -5.29
CA GLU A 169 -24.14 6.10 -6.57
C GLU A 169 -23.03 6.41 -7.58
N MET A 170 -21.89 6.92 -7.12
CA MET A 170 -20.72 7.18 -7.96
C MET A 170 -20.03 5.89 -8.45
N GLY A 171 -20.36 4.76 -7.83
CA GLY A 171 -19.86 3.43 -8.15
C GLY A 171 -18.70 2.97 -7.27
N PHE A 172 -18.37 3.68 -6.18
CA PHE A 172 -17.44 3.13 -5.19
C PHE A 172 -18.09 1.91 -4.55
N ASN A 173 -17.33 0.83 -4.44
CA ASN A 173 -17.80 -0.43 -3.86
C ASN A 173 -16.88 -0.95 -2.76
N ARG A 174 -15.77 -0.25 -2.46
CA ARG A 174 -14.82 -0.61 -1.41
C ARG A 174 -14.43 0.61 -0.60
N LEU A 175 -14.36 0.46 0.72
CA LEU A 175 -14.07 1.56 1.64
C LEU A 175 -12.88 1.23 2.55
N SER A 176 -12.04 2.23 2.85
CA SER A 176 -10.99 2.12 3.87
C SER A 176 -11.17 3.19 4.93
N PHE A 177 -11.50 2.81 6.15
CA PHE A 177 -11.73 3.73 7.27
C PHE A 177 -10.44 3.93 8.08
N GLY A 178 -10.01 5.19 8.18
CA GLY A 178 -8.90 5.57 9.06
C GLY A 178 -9.30 5.59 10.54
N VAL A 179 -9.27 4.44 11.22
CA VAL A 179 -9.66 4.34 12.64
C VAL A 179 -8.49 4.66 13.57
N GLN A 180 -7.35 4.01 13.32
CA GLN A 180 -6.09 4.12 14.05
C GLN A 180 -6.14 3.54 15.47
N ASP A 181 -7.02 4.07 16.33
CA ASP A 181 -7.28 3.59 17.69
C ASP A 181 -8.66 4.08 18.18
N PHE A 182 -9.30 3.31 19.07
CA PHE A 182 -10.53 3.70 19.76
C PHE A 182 -10.29 4.30 21.16
N GLU A 183 -9.08 4.16 21.73
CA GLU A 183 -8.74 4.66 23.05
C GLU A 183 -8.73 6.21 23.09
N PRO A 184 -9.60 6.87 23.88
CA PRO A 184 -9.71 8.32 23.89
C PRO A 184 -8.41 9.07 24.25
N ALA A 185 -7.59 8.50 25.15
CA ALA A 185 -6.30 9.09 25.52
C ALA A 185 -5.34 9.14 24.31
N VAL A 186 -5.24 8.04 23.57
CA VAL A 186 -4.42 7.93 22.35
C VAL A 186 -4.92 8.90 21.29
N GLN A 187 -6.24 8.93 21.04
CA GLN A 187 -6.86 9.83 20.08
C GLN A 187 -6.56 11.30 20.38
N LYS A 188 -6.64 11.69 21.67
CA LYS A 188 -6.29 13.05 22.11
C LYS A 188 -4.81 13.34 21.88
N ALA A 189 -3.91 12.42 22.25
CA ALA A 189 -2.47 12.57 22.10
C ALA A 189 -2.03 12.74 20.64
N VAL A 190 -2.77 12.15 19.69
CA VAL A 190 -2.48 12.28 18.25
C VAL A 190 -3.36 13.27 17.50
N HIS A 191 -4.21 14.02 18.21
CA HIS A 191 -5.13 15.02 17.65
C HIS A 191 -6.11 14.44 16.61
N ARG A 192 -6.69 13.29 16.95
CA ARG A 192 -7.66 12.57 16.12
C ARG A 192 -8.80 11.99 16.96
N VAL A 193 -9.56 12.88 17.62
CA VAL A 193 -10.76 12.47 18.38
C VAL A 193 -11.86 12.02 17.42
N GLN A 194 -12.34 10.80 17.63
CA GLN A 194 -13.39 10.13 16.87
C GLN A 194 -14.07 9.06 17.74
N PRO A 195 -15.33 9.27 18.16
CA PRO A 195 -16.04 8.27 18.96
C PRO A 195 -16.17 6.93 18.25
N ALA A 196 -16.01 5.82 18.98
CA ALA A 196 -16.14 4.47 18.42
C ALA A 196 -17.54 4.23 17.84
N GLU A 197 -18.60 4.66 18.54
CA GLU A 197 -19.99 4.55 18.10
C GLU A 197 -20.22 5.13 16.69
N GLN A 198 -19.63 6.29 16.40
CA GLN A 198 -19.71 6.90 15.06
C GLN A 198 -19.11 5.99 13.98
N VAL A 199 -17.97 5.34 14.26
CA VAL A 199 -17.32 4.42 13.32
C VAL A 199 -18.18 3.16 13.13
N PHE A 200 -18.74 2.61 14.22
CA PHE A 200 -19.64 1.46 14.17
C PHE A 200 -20.86 1.76 13.30
N ASP A 201 -21.52 2.89 13.53
CA ASP A 201 -22.69 3.32 12.77
C ASP A 201 -22.37 3.46 11.28
N LEU A 202 -21.22 4.04 10.92
CA LEU A 202 -20.80 4.21 9.53
C LEU A 202 -20.47 2.87 8.86
N VAL A 203 -19.78 1.97 9.55
CA VAL A 203 -19.45 0.64 9.01
C VAL A 203 -20.71 -0.20 8.83
N HIS A 204 -21.64 -0.18 9.78
CA HIS A 204 -22.94 -0.85 9.63
C HIS A 204 -23.73 -0.27 8.45
N ALA A 205 -23.82 1.06 8.35
CA ALA A 205 -24.50 1.73 7.25
C ALA A 205 -23.86 1.41 5.88
N ALA A 206 -22.53 1.28 5.82
CA ALA A 206 -21.82 0.87 4.61
C ALA A 206 -22.17 -0.57 4.21
N ARG A 207 -22.22 -1.51 5.17
CA ARG A 207 -22.63 -2.89 4.90
C ARG A 207 -24.06 -2.99 4.37
N GLU A 208 -25.00 -2.25 4.95
CA GLU A 208 -26.39 -2.21 4.52
C GLU A 208 -26.55 -1.74 3.06
N ARG A 209 -25.61 -0.90 2.58
CA ARG A 209 -25.54 -0.40 1.21
C ARG A 209 -24.83 -1.35 0.23
N GLY A 210 -24.33 -2.48 0.72
CA GLY A 210 -23.63 -3.46 -0.11
C GLY A 210 -22.20 -3.07 -0.48
N PHE A 211 -21.56 -2.16 0.25
CA PHE A 211 -20.11 -1.98 0.11
C PHE A 211 -19.40 -3.30 0.46
N GLU A 212 -18.50 -3.72 -0.41
CA GLU A 212 -17.68 -4.90 -0.27
C GLU A 212 -16.33 -4.53 0.38
N SER A 213 -15.68 -5.49 1.03
CA SER A 213 -14.30 -5.36 1.53
C SER A 213 -14.03 -4.06 2.31
N ILE A 214 -14.83 -3.80 3.34
CA ILE A 214 -14.64 -2.67 4.26
C ILE A 214 -13.35 -2.89 5.05
N ASN A 215 -12.35 -2.07 4.78
CA ASN A 215 -11.08 -2.05 5.49
C ASN A 215 -11.09 -1.06 6.67
N VAL A 216 -10.39 -1.41 7.73
CA VAL A 216 -10.07 -0.51 8.85
C VAL A 216 -8.56 -0.43 9.02
N ASP A 217 -8.04 0.80 8.98
CA ASP A 217 -6.63 1.07 9.29
C ASP A 217 -6.46 1.28 10.79
N LEU A 218 -5.48 0.60 11.38
CA LEU A 218 -5.09 0.65 12.78
C LEU A 218 -3.60 0.92 12.92
N ILE A 219 -3.20 1.55 14.02
CA ILE A 219 -1.79 1.82 14.28
C ILE A 219 -1.44 1.37 15.70
N TYR A 220 -0.41 0.54 15.84
CA TYR A 220 0.19 0.21 17.13
C TYR A 220 1.52 0.95 17.34
N GLY A 221 1.86 1.20 18.59
CA GLY A 221 3.00 2.02 19.01
C GLY A 221 2.75 3.53 19.01
N LEU A 222 1.50 4.00 18.94
CA LEU A 222 1.11 5.41 19.12
C LEU A 222 1.35 5.88 20.57
N PRO A 223 1.48 7.19 20.84
CA PRO A 223 1.60 7.69 22.21
C PRO A 223 0.40 7.28 23.08
N GLU A 224 0.65 7.09 24.37
CA GLU A 224 -0.33 6.65 25.39
C GLU A 224 -0.84 5.20 25.22
N GLN A 225 -0.43 4.46 24.20
CA GLN A 225 -0.81 3.05 24.08
C GLN A 225 -0.08 2.18 25.11
N THR A 226 -0.79 1.21 25.67
CA THR A 226 -0.22 0.08 26.42
C THR A 226 -0.69 -1.23 25.79
N PRO A 227 -0.05 -2.39 26.06
CA PRO A 227 -0.56 -3.67 25.59
C PRO A 227 -2.04 -3.88 25.97
N GLU A 228 -2.43 -3.47 27.17
CA GLU A 228 -3.80 -3.58 27.68
C GLU A 228 -4.77 -2.61 26.98
N SER A 229 -4.32 -1.42 26.57
CA SER A 229 -5.17 -0.51 25.79
C SER A 229 -5.39 -1.04 24.38
N VAL A 230 -4.34 -1.60 23.77
CA VAL A 230 -4.44 -2.27 22.47
C VAL A 230 -5.40 -3.46 22.54
N ASP A 231 -5.35 -4.26 23.62
CA ASP A 231 -6.29 -5.38 23.81
C ASP A 231 -7.76 -4.91 23.82
N ARG A 232 -8.07 -3.76 24.45
CA ARG A 232 -9.42 -3.15 24.41
C ARG A 232 -9.81 -2.73 23.00
N THR A 233 -8.90 -2.07 22.28
CA THR A 233 -9.15 -1.68 20.88
C THR A 233 -9.37 -2.90 19.99
N MET A 234 -8.61 -3.99 20.18
CA MET A 234 -8.82 -5.24 19.44
C MET A 234 -10.16 -5.90 19.76
N ALA A 235 -10.64 -5.82 21.00
CA ALA A 235 -11.97 -6.32 21.36
C ALA A 235 -13.07 -5.58 20.59
N GLN A 236 -12.98 -4.24 20.53
CA GLN A 236 -13.92 -3.43 19.74
C GLN A 236 -13.81 -3.70 18.23
N ILE A 237 -12.61 -3.92 17.71
CA ILE A 237 -12.41 -4.30 16.29
C ILE A 237 -13.00 -5.69 15.99
N SER A 238 -12.91 -6.62 16.94
CA SER A 238 -13.51 -7.95 16.82
C SER A 238 -15.05 -7.87 16.81
N GLU A 239 -15.62 -6.95 17.58
CA GLU A 239 -17.06 -6.66 17.58
C GLU A 239 -17.51 -5.97 16.27
N LEU A 240 -16.80 -4.93 15.85
CA LEU A 240 -17.04 -4.21 14.58
C LEU A 240 -16.95 -5.15 13.38
N LYS A 241 -16.02 -6.11 13.45
CA LYS A 241 -15.76 -7.18 12.49
C LYS A 241 -15.58 -6.72 11.03
N PRO A 242 -14.76 -5.69 10.72
CA PRO A 242 -14.54 -5.25 9.34
C PRO A 242 -14.07 -6.40 8.45
N ASP A 243 -14.23 -6.29 7.13
CA ASP A 243 -13.83 -7.37 6.22
C ASP A 243 -12.30 -7.50 6.14
N ARG A 244 -11.61 -6.36 6.28
CA ARG A 244 -10.16 -6.23 6.23
C ARG A 244 -9.64 -5.33 7.35
N ILE A 245 -8.42 -5.60 7.78
CA ILE A 245 -7.71 -4.79 8.76
C ILE A 245 -6.29 -4.59 8.26
N ALA A 246 -5.82 -3.34 8.27
CA ALA A 246 -4.42 -3.01 8.10
C ALA A 246 -3.86 -2.49 9.43
N LEU A 247 -3.00 -3.28 10.08
CA LEU A 247 -2.39 -2.97 11.37
C LEU A 247 -0.95 -2.48 11.18
N TYR A 248 -0.77 -1.16 11.16
CA TYR A 248 0.51 -0.54 10.89
C TYR A 248 1.33 -0.31 12.17
N ALA A 249 2.64 -0.50 12.07
CA ALA A 249 3.58 -0.03 13.07
C ALA A 249 3.76 1.49 12.96
N TYR A 250 3.65 2.22 14.08
CA TYR A 250 3.92 3.65 14.10
C TYR A 250 5.39 3.97 13.80
N ALA A 251 5.62 4.69 12.70
CA ALA A 251 6.92 5.20 12.31
C ALA A 251 7.12 6.66 12.80
N HIS A 252 7.89 6.83 13.87
CA HIS A 252 8.21 8.14 14.43
C HIS A 252 9.52 8.69 13.84
N LEU A 253 9.39 9.63 12.89
CA LEU A 253 10.49 10.31 12.19
C LEU A 253 10.23 11.84 12.18
N PRO A 254 10.27 12.51 13.34
CA PRO A 254 9.86 13.93 13.49
C PRO A 254 10.74 14.93 12.74
N GLU A 255 11.94 14.53 12.33
CA GLU A 255 12.79 15.35 11.46
C GLU A 255 12.28 15.42 10.02
N ARG A 256 11.64 14.34 9.56
CA ARG A 256 11.03 14.28 8.24
C ARG A 256 9.56 14.71 8.27
N PHE A 257 8.83 14.31 9.30
CA PHE A 257 7.41 14.56 9.47
C PHE A 257 7.17 15.53 10.63
N LYS A 258 7.30 16.83 10.34
CA LYS A 258 7.20 17.92 11.33
C LYS A 258 5.99 17.83 12.29
N PRO A 259 4.78 17.39 11.89
CA PRO A 259 3.66 17.22 12.81
C PRO A 259 3.94 16.29 13.99
N GLN A 260 4.78 15.27 13.80
CA GLN A 260 5.13 14.31 14.85
C GLN A 260 5.92 14.95 15.99
N ARG A 261 6.51 16.14 15.81
CA ARG A 261 7.15 16.92 16.89
C ARG A 261 6.17 17.34 18.00
N ARG A 262 4.86 17.24 17.75
CA ARG A 262 3.81 17.50 18.75
C ARG A 262 3.49 16.29 19.63
N ILE A 263 4.05 15.13 19.31
CA ILE A 263 3.92 13.92 20.13
C ILE A 263 5.09 13.90 21.12
N SER A 264 4.79 13.71 22.41
CA SER A 264 5.84 13.55 23.40
C SER A 264 6.54 12.21 23.23
N SER A 265 7.88 12.25 23.08
CA SER A 265 8.67 11.02 22.96
C SER A 265 8.58 10.09 24.18
N THR A 266 8.26 10.64 25.37
CA THR A 266 8.11 9.86 26.61
C THR A 266 6.81 9.09 26.67
N GLU A 267 5.80 9.51 25.89
CA GLU A 267 4.49 8.85 25.81
C GLU A 267 4.50 7.72 24.77
N ILE A 268 5.54 7.64 23.93
CA ILE A 268 5.69 6.58 22.92
C ILE A 268 6.06 5.27 23.62
N PRO A 269 5.35 4.16 23.33
CA PRO A 269 5.64 2.87 23.94
C PRO A 269 7.07 2.39 23.65
N THR A 270 7.65 1.67 24.61
CA THR A 270 8.97 1.05 24.44
C THR A 270 8.96 0.01 23.32
N ALA A 271 10.13 -0.33 22.77
CA ALA A 271 10.25 -1.38 21.75
C ALA A 271 9.70 -2.73 22.24
N ALA A 272 9.98 -3.10 23.49
CA ALA A 272 9.44 -4.33 24.08
C ALA A 272 7.91 -4.30 24.15
N SER A 273 7.32 -3.18 24.58
CA SER A 273 5.85 -3.01 24.59
C SER A 273 5.25 -3.12 23.19
N LYS A 274 5.90 -2.53 22.17
CA LYS A 274 5.44 -2.63 20.76
C LYS A 274 5.44 -4.06 20.24
N VAL A 275 6.43 -4.87 20.62
CA VAL A 275 6.46 -6.30 20.28
C VAL A 275 5.30 -7.04 20.94
N THR A 276 5.06 -6.80 22.23
CA THR A 276 3.91 -7.41 22.94
C THR A 276 2.59 -6.97 22.33
N MET A 277 2.41 -5.68 22.01
CA MET A 277 1.23 -5.15 21.32
C MET A 277 0.97 -5.88 20.01
N LEU A 278 1.98 -5.98 19.13
CA LEU A 278 1.85 -6.68 17.85
C LEU A 278 1.46 -8.15 18.08
N SER A 279 2.16 -8.85 18.97
CA SER A 279 1.88 -10.27 19.28
C SER A 279 0.44 -10.47 19.78
N ARG A 280 -0.03 -9.63 20.70
CA ARG A 280 -1.40 -9.72 21.24
C ARG A 280 -2.46 -9.37 20.20
N SER A 281 -2.23 -8.31 19.41
CA SER A 281 -3.14 -7.96 18.30
C SER A 281 -3.28 -9.09 17.30
N MET A 282 -2.17 -9.71 16.87
CA MET A 282 -2.19 -10.84 15.94
C MET A 282 -2.99 -12.01 16.51
N ALA A 283 -2.74 -12.39 17.78
CA ALA A 283 -3.47 -13.45 18.44
C ALA A 283 -4.97 -13.16 18.54
N ALA A 284 -5.35 -11.92 18.92
CA ALA A 284 -6.74 -11.49 19.01
C ALA A 284 -7.45 -11.54 17.66
N LEU A 285 -6.83 -11.02 16.59
CA LEU A 285 -7.41 -11.04 15.25
C LEU A 285 -7.55 -12.48 14.71
N MET A 286 -6.56 -13.33 14.93
CA MET A 286 -6.65 -14.74 14.52
C MET A 286 -7.75 -15.48 15.30
N ALA A 287 -7.90 -15.21 16.60
CA ALA A 287 -8.98 -15.76 17.42
C ALA A 287 -10.36 -15.25 16.98
N ALA A 288 -10.44 -14.02 16.47
CA ALA A 288 -11.65 -13.45 15.86
C ALA A 288 -11.96 -14.00 14.45
N GLY A 289 -11.13 -14.91 13.92
CA GLY A 289 -11.34 -15.61 12.65
C GLY A 289 -10.70 -14.95 11.44
N TYR A 290 -9.86 -13.92 11.63
CA TYR A 290 -9.13 -13.31 10.52
C TYR A 290 -7.97 -14.16 10.05
N VAL A 291 -7.79 -14.22 8.74
CA VAL A 291 -6.60 -14.77 8.09
C VAL A 291 -5.55 -13.69 8.00
N TYR A 292 -4.34 -13.98 8.51
CA TYR A 292 -3.18 -13.14 8.25
C TYR A 292 -2.79 -13.23 6.77
N ILE A 293 -2.99 -12.15 6.02
CA ILE A 293 -2.68 -12.09 4.59
C ILE A 293 -1.16 -11.94 4.40
N GLY A 294 -0.55 -11.06 5.19
CA GLY A 294 0.90 -10.85 5.21
C GLY A 294 1.24 -9.39 5.54
N MET A 295 2.49 -9.13 5.94
CA MET A 295 2.94 -7.83 6.44
C MET A 295 2.02 -7.30 7.56
N ASP A 296 1.17 -6.33 7.24
CA ASP A 296 0.27 -5.58 8.09
C ASP A 296 -1.21 -5.93 7.84
N HIS A 297 -1.53 -6.82 6.89
CA HIS A 297 -2.90 -7.04 6.44
C HIS A 297 -3.52 -8.34 6.97
N PHE A 298 -4.78 -8.22 7.38
CA PHE A 298 -5.66 -9.31 7.79
C PHE A 298 -6.98 -9.19 7.02
N ALA A 299 -7.62 -10.33 6.73
CA ALA A 299 -8.93 -10.35 6.08
C ALA A 299 -9.77 -11.54 6.57
N LEU A 300 -11.09 -11.43 6.49
CA LEU A 300 -11.97 -12.56 6.76
C LEU A 300 -11.72 -13.72 5.74
N PRO A 301 -11.99 -14.99 6.09
CA PRO A 301 -11.64 -16.14 5.25
C PRO A 301 -12.30 -16.15 3.86
N ASP A 302 -13.48 -15.52 3.76
CA ASP A 302 -14.27 -15.39 2.54
C ASP A 302 -13.98 -14.09 1.77
N ASP A 303 -13.15 -13.20 2.31
CA ASP A 303 -12.71 -12.01 1.57
C ASP A 303 -11.82 -12.42 0.39
N SER A 304 -11.92 -11.67 -0.71
CA SER A 304 -11.24 -11.97 -1.95
C SER A 304 -9.71 -12.00 -1.84
N LEU A 305 -9.09 -11.29 -0.89
CA LEU A 305 -7.64 -11.41 -0.61
C LEU A 305 -7.27 -12.75 0.05
N ALA A 306 -8.07 -13.22 1.00
CA ALA A 306 -7.84 -14.51 1.66
C ALA A 306 -7.99 -15.67 0.66
N ILE A 307 -9.01 -15.58 -0.20
CA ILE A 307 -9.22 -16.52 -1.31
C ILE A 307 -8.03 -16.49 -2.29
N ALA A 308 -7.61 -15.29 -2.74
CA ALA A 308 -6.49 -15.13 -3.65
C ALA A 308 -5.18 -15.68 -3.08
N LYS A 309 -4.90 -15.43 -1.78
CA LYS A 309 -3.74 -15.98 -1.08
C LYS A 309 -3.75 -17.52 -1.09
N ARG A 310 -4.86 -18.14 -0.69
CA ARG A 310 -5.00 -19.61 -0.66
C ARG A 310 -4.83 -20.24 -2.04
N GLN A 311 -5.18 -19.51 -3.10
CA GLN A 311 -5.06 -19.96 -4.49
C GLN A 311 -3.71 -19.57 -5.13
N GLY A 312 -2.81 -18.90 -4.40
CA GLY A 312 -1.53 -18.44 -4.92
C GLY A 312 -1.65 -17.38 -6.02
N ARG A 313 -2.71 -16.56 -5.97
CA ARG A 313 -3.05 -15.50 -6.94
C ARG A 313 -3.10 -14.10 -6.30
N LEU A 314 -2.53 -13.94 -5.12
CA LEU A 314 -2.38 -12.64 -4.50
C LEU A 314 -1.29 -11.83 -5.24
N HIS A 315 -1.55 -10.55 -5.42
CA HIS A 315 -0.64 -9.58 -6.01
C HIS A 315 -0.48 -8.36 -5.10
N ARG A 316 0.43 -7.44 -5.45
CA ARG A 316 0.67 -6.23 -4.68
C ARG A 316 1.02 -5.05 -5.58
N ASN A 317 0.50 -3.88 -5.22
CA ASN A 317 0.84 -2.59 -5.81
C ASN A 317 1.14 -1.56 -4.70
N PHE A 318 1.22 -0.27 -5.05
CA PHE A 318 1.53 0.80 -4.09
C PHE A 318 0.44 1.02 -3.04
N GLN A 319 -0.81 0.61 -3.31
CA GLN A 319 -1.95 0.72 -2.41
C GLN A 319 -2.10 -0.49 -1.48
N GLY A 320 -1.40 -1.60 -1.76
CA GLY A 320 -1.40 -2.77 -0.89
C GLY A 320 -1.58 -4.07 -1.66
N TYR A 321 -2.12 -5.09 -0.99
CA TYR A 321 -2.44 -6.35 -1.63
C TYR A 321 -3.66 -6.22 -2.54
N SER A 322 -3.65 -6.98 -3.63
CA SER A 322 -4.73 -6.99 -4.61
C SER A 322 -4.99 -8.39 -5.14
N THR A 323 -6.21 -8.62 -5.57
CA THR A 323 -6.65 -9.83 -6.28
C THR A 323 -6.35 -9.76 -7.78
N GLN A 324 -6.10 -8.55 -8.29
CA GLN A 324 -5.87 -8.29 -9.70
C GLN A 324 -4.42 -8.59 -10.07
N PRO A 325 -4.18 -9.20 -11.25
CA PRO A 325 -2.82 -9.41 -11.75
C PRO A 325 -1.99 -8.13 -11.78
N ASP A 326 -0.67 -8.30 -11.77
CA ASP A 326 0.26 -7.18 -11.91
C ASP A 326 -0.03 -6.43 -13.22
N CYS A 327 -0.49 -5.19 -13.10
CA CYS A 327 -0.96 -4.37 -14.21
C CYS A 327 -0.23 -3.03 -14.25
N ASP A 328 -0.47 -2.26 -15.32
CA ASP A 328 -0.05 -0.87 -15.34
C ASP A 328 -0.93 -0.07 -14.37
N MET A 329 -0.33 0.91 -13.72
CA MET A 329 -0.98 1.80 -12.76
C MET A 329 -0.61 3.24 -13.09
N ILE A 330 -1.60 4.06 -13.40
CA ILE A 330 -1.41 5.50 -13.54
C ILE A 330 -1.66 6.15 -12.19
N GLY A 331 -0.66 6.89 -11.71
CA GLY A 331 -0.80 7.80 -10.58
C GLY A 331 -1.19 9.18 -11.08
N LEU A 332 -2.28 9.72 -10.56
CA LEU A 332 -2.77 11.07 -10.82
C LEU A 332 -2.68 11.91 -9.55
N GLY A 333 -2.35 13.17 -9.71
CA GLY A 333 -2.26 14.15 -8.64
C GLY A 333 -0.87 14.27 -8.01
N VAL A 334 -0.74 15.24 -7.12
CA VAL A 334 0.50 15.57 -6.42
C VAL A 334 1.05 14.34 -5.68
N SER A 335 2.36 14.13 -5.75
CA SER A 335 3.13 13.05 -5.12
C SER A 335 2.85 11.62 -5.56
N SER A 336 1.82 11.42 -6.39
CA SER A 336 1.39 10.11 -6.87
C SER A 336 2.55 9.36 -7.55
N ILE A 337 2.51 8.05 -7.46
CA ILE A 337 3.48 7.16 -8.11
C ILE A 337 2.75 6.35 -9.15
N GLY A 338 3.27 6.34 -10.37
CA GLY A 338 2.83 5.49 -11.47
C GLY A 338 3.79 4.33 -11.70
N LYS A 339 3.26 3.30 -12.36
CA LYS A 339 3.99 2.15 -12.89
C LYS A 339 3.44 1.86 -14.29
N VAL A 340 4.18 2.16 -15.33
CA VAL A 340 3.79 1.85 -16.71
C VAL A 340 4.91 1.06 -17.37
N GLY A 341 4.60 -0.16 -17.79
CA GLY A 341 5.57 -1.11 -18.31
C GLY A 341 6.71 -1.37 -17.32
N PRO A 342 7.98 -1.37 -17.78
CA PRO A 342 9.14 -1.55 -16.91
C PRO A 342 9.61 -0.22 -16.31
N THR A 343 8.71 0.72 -15.99
CA THR A 343 9.08 2.02 -15.41
C THR A 343 8.27 2.34 -14.16
N TYR A 344 8.86 3.16 -13.29
CA TYR A 344 8.16 3.87 -12.23
C TYR A 344 8.33 5.38 -12.43
N SER A 345 7.30 6.16 -12.14
CA SER A 345 7.33 7.63 -12.16
C SER A 345 6.73 8.18 -10.89
N GLN A 346 7.25 9.30 -10.38
CA GLN A 346 6.67 10.01 -9.23
C GLN A 346 6.43 11.47 -9.60
N ASN A 347 5.21 11.92 -9.35
CA ASN A 347 4.81 13.30 -9.50
C ASN A 347 5.45 14.21 -8.42
N ALA A 348 5.54 15.49 -8.74
CA ALA A 348 5.97 16.57 -7.87
C ALA A 348 5.25 16.51 -6.52
N LYS A 349 5.98 16.82 -5.43
CA LYS A 349 5.48 16.59 -4.06
C LYS A 349 4.81 17.81 -3.42
N THR A 350 4.88 18.96 -4.09
CA THR A 350 4.23 20.21 -3.70
C THR A 350 3.23 20.62 -4.78
N LEU A 351 2.18 21.34 -4.40
CA LEU A 351 1.19 21.83 -5.38
C LEU A 351 1.80 22.86 -6.33
N GLU A 352 2.68 23.72 -5.83
CA GLU A 352 3.33 24.77 -6.63
C GLU A 352 4.09 24.17 -7.82
N GLU A 353 4.97 23.21 -7.54
CA GLU A 353 5.74 22.52 -8.58
C GLU A 353 4.83 21.68 -9.50
N TYR A 354 3.85 20.98 -8.91
CA TYR A 354 2.87 20.18 -9.68
C TYR A 354 2.06 21.04 -10.66
N TYR A 355 1.60 22.22 -10.25
CA TYR A 355 0.85 23.15 -11.11
C TYR A 355 1.75 23.77 -12.17
N ASP A 356 2.96 24.19 -11.83
CA ASP A 356 3.91 24.81 -12.78
C ASP A 356 4.21 23.88 -13.97
N PHE A 357 4.46 22.59 -13.72
CA PHE A 357 4.63 21.62 -14.80
C PHE A 357 3.41 21.53 -15.73
N LEU A 358 2.21 21.49 -15.15
CA LEU A 358 0.96 21.34 -15.90
C LEU A 358 0.57 22.61 -16.67
N ASP A 359 0.87 23.80 -16.13
CA ASP A 359 0.71 25.08 -16.84
C ASP A 359 1.59 25.14 -18.10
N GLN A 360 2.76 24.49 -18.07
CA GLN A 360 3.65 24.35 -19.22
C GLN A 360 3.26 23.19 -20.16
N GLY A 361 2.15 22.48 -19.90
CA GLY A 361 1.71 21.33 -20.68
C GLY A 361 2.64 20.12 -20.58
N ARG A 362 3.33 19.95 -19.45
CA ARG A 362 4.28 18.87 -19.17
C ARG A 362 3.78 17.98 -18.04
N PHE A 363 4.12 16.69 -18.09
CA PHE A 363 3.89 15.81 -16.94
C PHE A 363 4.67 16.30 -15.72
N PRO A 364 4.06 16.30 -14.52
CA PRO A 364 4.69 16.80 -13.30
C PRO A 364 5.68 15.81 -12.68
N ILE A 365 6.48 15.12 -13.49
CA ILE A 365 7.39 14.05 -13.05
C ILE A 365 8.71 14.64 -12.57
N VAL A 366 9.04 14.39 -11.30
CA VAL A 366 10.26 14.88 -10.66
C VAL A 366 11.34 13.81 -10.52
N LYS A 367 10.93 12.54 -10.47
CA LYS A 367 11.85 11.40 -10.45
C LYS A 367 11.14 10.12 -10.85
N GLY A 368 11.92 9.11 -11.22
CA GLY A 368 11.40 7.79 -11.56
C GLY A 368 12.53 6.78 -11.72
N LEU A 369 12.23 5.66 -12.36
CA LEU A 369 13.21 4.62 -12.65
C LEU A 369 12.77 3.78 -13.84
N ALA A 370 13.65 3.61 -14.83
CA ALA A 370 13.53 2.54 -15.82
C ALA A 370 14.21 1.28 -15.29
N LEU A 371 13.47 0.17 -15.26
CA LEU A 371 13.95 -1.07 -14.65
C LEU A 371 14.86 -1.83 -15.62
N SER A 372 16.00 -2.28 -15.11
CA SER A 372 16.85 -3.23 -15.85
C SER A 372 16.21 -4.62 -15.90
N LYS A 373 16.74 -5.50 -16.77
CA LYS A 373 16.32 -6.91 -16.82
C LYS A 373 16.47 -7.60 -15.45
N ASP A 374 17.57 -7.32 -14.74
CA ASP A 374 17.80 -7.84 -13.39
C ASP A 374 16.81 -7.27 -12.37
N ASP A 375 16.41 -6.00 -12.49
CA ASP A 375 15.38 -5.42 -11.63
C ASP A 375 14.02 -6.11 -11.83
N LEU A 376 13.64 -6.36 -13.09
CA LEU A 376 12.41 -7.08 -13.42
C LEU A 376 12.44 -8.52 -12.91
N LEU A 377 13.56 -9.23 -13.09
CA LEU A 377 13.77 -10.59 -12.59
C LEU A 377 13.60 -10.65 -11.07
N ARG A 378 14.32 -9.80 -10.34
CA ARG A 378 14.27 -9.76 -8.87
C ARG A 378 12.92 -9.30 -8.36
N ARG A 379 12.24 -8.36 -9.06
CA ARG A 379 10.86 -7.99 -8.76
C ARG A 379 9.94 -9.21 -8.80
N SER A 380 10.04 -10.04 -9.84
CA SER A 380 9.22 -11.25 -9.97
C SER A 380 9.48 -12.26 -8.86
N VAL A 381 10.75 -12.48 -8.49
CA VAL A 381 11.12 -13.34 -7.37
C VAL A 381 10.56 -12.82 -6.04
N ILE A 382 10.79 -11.53 -5.74
CA ILE A 382 10.32 -10.88 -4.50
C ILE A 382 8.79 -10.92 -4.42
N MET A 383 8.08 -10.59 -5.50
CA MET A 383 6.61 -10.60 -5.51
C MET A 383 6.02 -12.01 -5.39
N ALA A 384 6.63 -13.03 -6.02
CA ALA A 384 6.19 -14.41 -5.88
C ALA A 384 6.31 -14.90 -4.43
N LEU A 385 7.43 -14.61 -3.77
CA LEU A 385 7.62 -14.95 -2.35
C LEU A 385 6.66 -14.17 -1.45
N MET A 386 6.52 -12.85 -1.65
CA MET A 386 5.73 -11.99 -0.78
C MET A 386 4.22 -12.11 -0.95
N CYS A 387 3.74 -12.51 -2.13
CA CYS A 387 2.31 -12.57 -2.40
C CYS A 387 1.81 -14.01 -2.54
N GLN A 388 2.59 -14.88 -3.18
CA GLN A 388 2.15 -16.26 -3.45
C GLN A 388 2.70 -17.26 -2.43
N GLY A 389 3.72 -16.88 -1.66
CA GLY A 389 4.41 -17.75 -0.70
C GLY A 389 5.13 -18.92 -1.35
N ARG A 390 5.32 -18.89 -2.67
CA ARG A 390 5.98 -19.94 -3.44
C ARG A 390 6.64 -19.35 -4.68
N LEU A 391 7.72 -19.98 -5.11
CA LEU A 391 8.47 -19.63 -6.30
C LEU A 391 8.89 -20.92 -6.99
N ALA A 392 8.42 -21.14 -8.22
CA ALA A 392 8.90 -22.24 -9.06
C ALA A 392 10.10 -21.74 -9.90
N TYR A 393 11.22 -22.46 -9.85
CA TYR A 393 12.43 -22.05 -10.58
C TYR A 393 12.18 -22.02 -12.08
N GLU A 394 11.58 -23.07 -12.64
CA GLU A 394 11.29 -23.20 -14.07
C GLU A 394 10.51 -21.98 -14.62
N SER A 395 9.53 -21.46 -13.87
CA SER A 395 8.76 -20.28 -14.30
C SER A 395 9.63 -19.03 -14.44
N ILE A 396 10.61 -18.86 -13.57
CA ILE A 396 11.56 -17.74 -13.62
C ILE A 396 12.61 -17.97 -14.71
N GLU A 397 13.15 -19.18 -14.79
CA GLU A 397 14.16 -19.57 -15.78
C GLU A 397 13.65 -19.38 -17.20
N LEU A 398 12.42 -19.80 -17.50
CA LEU A 398 11.77 -19.59 -18.79
C LEU A 398 11.50 -18.12 -19.08
N ALA A 399 11.00 -17.36 -18.10
CA ALA A 399 10.63 -15.96 -18.28
C ALA A 399 11.84 -15.04 -18.50
N TYR A 400 12.98 -15.36 -17.89
CA TYR A 400 14.17 -14.49 -17.87
C TYR A 400 15.41 -15.09 -18.56
N LEU A 401 15.32 -16.32 -19.07
CA LEU A 401 16.39 -17.04 -19.77
C LEU A 401 17.67 -17.17 -18.92
N ILE A 402 17.51 -17.66 -17.69
CA ILE A 402 18.61 -17.90 -16.74
C ILE A 402 18.55 -19.32 -16.18
N ASN A 403 19.64 -19.78 -15.55
CA ASN A 403 19.61 -20.86 -14.58
C ASN A 403 19.45 -20.25 -13.18
N PHE A 404 18.38 -20.58 -12.46
CA PHE A 404 18.02 -19.92 -11.21
C PHE A 404 19.07 -20.15 -10.12
N LYS A 405 19.48 -21.40 -9.93
CA LYS A 405 20.42 -21.80 -8.87
C LYS A 405 21.82 -21.22 -9.10
N GLU A 406 22.24 -21.08 -10.35
CA GLU A 406 23.51 -20.43 -10.70
C GLU A 406 23.42 -18.91 -10.52
N TYR A 407 22.35 -18.28 -11.04
CA TYR A 407 22.18 -16.82 -10.98
C TYR A 407 22.06 -16.30 -9.55
N PHE A 408 21.29 -17.01 -8.71
CA PHE A 408 21.03 -16.66 -7.31
C PHE A 408 21.88 -17.48 -6.32
N ALA A 409 23.01 -18.03 -6.73
CA ALA A 409 23.82 -18.92 -5.88
C ALA A 409 24.16 -18.29 -4.51
N LYS A 410 24.50 -17.00 -4.48
CA LYS A 410 24.82 -16.29 -3.22
C LYS A 410 23.59 -16.14 -2.33
N GLU A 411 22.47 -15.77 -2.92
CA GLU A 411 21.18 -15.65 -2.24
C GLU A 411 20.71 -17.01 -1.69
N MET A 412 20.90 -18.09 -2.45
CA MET A 412 20.56 -19.46 -2.02
C MET A 412 21.41 -19.94 -0.84
N GLU A 413 22.68 -19.56 -0.76
CA GLU A 413 23.51 -19.85 0.41
C GLU A 413 23.00 -19.12 1.67
N ILE A 414 22.59 -17.85 1.53
CA ILE A 414 21.99 -17.08 2.64
C ILE A 414 20.64 -17.68 3.05
N LEU A 415 19.86 -18.19 2.09
CA LEU A 415 18.54 -18.77 2.34
C LEU A 415 18.60 -20.01 3.25
N LYS A 416 19.71 -20.76 3.26
CA LYS A 416 19.89 -21.95 4.11
C LYS A 416 19.69 -21.65 5.60
N SER A 417 20.15 -20.49 6.09
CA SER A 417 19.94 -20.13 7.51
C SER A 417 18.45 -19.94 7.83
N GLN A 418 17.66 -19.45 6.88
CA GLN A 418 16.21 -19.30 7.05
C GLN A 418 15.45 -20.64 6.95
N VAL A 419 16.04 -21.65 6.31
CA VAL A 419 15.54 -23.04 6.36
C VAL A 419 15.74 -23.63 7.75
N GLU A 420 16.93 -23.45 8.35
CA GLU A 420 17.21 -23.88 9.73
C GLU A 420 16.27 -23.22 10.75
N GLU A 421 15.90 -21.96 10.49
CA GLU A 421 14.92 -21.21 11.30
C GLU A 421 13.46 -21.60 11.01
N GLY A 422 13.20 -22.46 10.02
CA GLY A 422 11.87 -22.95 9.62
C GLY A 422 11.00 -21.87 8.96
N LEU A 423 11.59 -20.82 8.38
CA LEU A 423 10.85 -19.77 7.67
C LEU A 423 10.55 -20.15 6.22
N VAL A 424 11.42 -20.93 5.60
CA VAL A 424 11.32 -21.34 4.21
C VAL A 424 11.74 -22.78 4.06
N GLU A 425 11.22 -23.41 3.02
CA GLU A 425 11.64 -24.72 2.51
C GLU A 425 12.02 -24.52 1.05
N PHE A 426 13.03 -25.23 0.55
CA PHE A 426 13.31 -25.27 -0.87
C PHE A 426 13.86 -26.64 -1.28
N ASP A 427 13.61 -27.01 -2.53
CA ASP A 427 14.08 -28.26 -3.13
C ASP A 427 14.60 -28.00 -4.55
N ASP A 428 14.60 -29.02 -5.42
CA ASP A 428 15.04 -28.87 -6.80
C ASP A 428 14.05 -28.11 -7.71
N SER A 429 12.80 -27.96 -7.29
CA SER A 429 11.72 -27.36 -8.06
C SER A 429 11.47 -25.89 -7.70
N GLY A 430 11.74 -25.48 -6.46
CA GLY A 430 11.41 -24.13 -6.03
C GLY A 430 11.61 -23.84 -4.54
N ILE A 431 11.12 -22.66 -4.14
CA ILE A 431 11.10 -22.16 -2.77
C ILE A 431 9.65 -22.06 -2.30
N LYS A 432 9.38 -22.42 -1.04
CA LYS A 432 8.09 -22.27 -0.37
C LYS A 432 8.28 -21.56 0.96
N VAL A 433 7.48 -20.53 1.21
CA VAL A 433 7.41 -19.83 2.50
C VAL A 433 6.52 -20.66 3.44
N THR A 434 7.03 -21.00 4.63
CA THR A 434 6.26 -21.77 5.61
C THR A 434 5.20 -20.89 6.27
N SER A 435 4.25 -21.49 7.01
CA SER A 435 3.27 -20.73 7.80
C SER A 435 3.95 -19.76 8.78
N LYS A 436 5.08 -20.16 9.36
CA LYS A 436 5.94 -19.30 10.20
C LYS A 436 6.62 -18.19 9.38
N GLY A 437 7.13 -18.53 8.20
CA GLY A 437 7.79 -17.61 7.30
C GLY A 437 6.94 -16.43 6.84
N TRP A 438 5.62 -16.61 6.71
CA TRP A 438 4.70 -15.55 6.28
C TRP A 438 4.76 -14.29 7.12
N PHE A 439 5.00 -14.44 8.43
CA PHE A 439 5.14 -13.32 9.35
C PHE A 439 6.43 -12.53 9.16
N PHE A 440 7.45 -13.18 8.58
CA PHE A 440 8.76 -12.62 8.31
C PHE A 440 9.07 -12.58 6.81
N VAL A 441 8.03 -12.58 5.96
CA VAL A 441 8.18 -12.73 4.51
C VAL A 441 9.04 -11.62 3.88
N ARG A 442 9.09 -10.44 4.51
CA ARG A 442 9.99 -9.36 4.12
C ARG A 442 11.46 -9.73 4.32
N ALA A 443 11.80 -10.42 5.41
CA ALA A 443 13.16 -10.89 5.67
C ALA A 443 13.60 -11.96 4.64
N VAL A 444 12.66 -12.81 4.21
CA VAL A 444 12.89 -13.77 3.11
C VAL A 444 13.15 -13.03 1.80
N ALA A 445 12.26 -12.12 1.43
CA ALA A 445 12.36 -11.32 0.22
C ALA A 445 13.63 -10.46 0.15
N MET A 446 14.10 -9.92 1.28
CA MET A 446 15.32 -9.11 1.39
C MET A 446 16.59 -9.82 0.94
N ILE A 447 16.62 -11.15 0.95
CA ILE A 447 17.77 -11.90 0.44
C ILE A 447 17.96 -11.59 -1.06
N PHE A 448 16.87 -11.46 -1.82
CA PHE A 448 16.89 -11.25 -3.26
C PHE A 448 16.98 -9.78 -3.70
N ASP A 449 17.04 -8.83 -2.76
CA ASP A 449 17.21 -7.40 -3.04
C ASP A 449 18.68 -7.04 -3.26
N ARG A 450 19.05 -6.76 -4.52
CA ARG A 450 20.43 -6.43 -4.88
C ARG A 450 20.93 -5.13 -4.26
N TYR A 451 20.04 -4.14 -4.06
CA TYR A 451 20.40 -2.82 -3.58
C TYR A 451 20.80 -2.89 -2.11
N ILE A 452 20.07 -3.68 -1.32
CA ILE A 452 20.44 -3.96 0.08
C ILE A 452 21.76 -4.73 0.16
N GLN A 453 21.97 -5.75 -0.67
CA GLN A 453 23.23 -6.50 -0.65
C GLN A 453 24.42 -5.61 -1.05
N THR A 454 24.21 -4.71 -2.02
CA THR A 454 25.25 -3.76 -2.46
C THR A 454 25.58 -2.74 -1.38
N ASP A 455 24.57 -2.15 -0.72
CA ASP A 455 24.77 -1.16 0.35
C ASP A 455 25.49 -1.78 1.56
N ARG A 456 25.14 -3.02 1.94
CA ARG A 456 25.85 -3.78 2.98
C ARG A 456 27.32 -4.03 2.65
N THR A 457 27.62 -4.25 1.37
CA THR A 457 29.00 -4.46 0.90
C THR A 457 29.77 -3.14 0.91
N ARG A 458 29.15 -2.03 0.46
CA ARG A 458 29.75 -0.68 0.50
C ARG A 458 30.11 -0.24 1.91
N ALA A 459 29.23 -0.49 2.89
CA ALA A 459 29.49 -0.14 4.29
C ALA A 459 30.67 -0.90 4.92
N LYS A 460 31.14 -2.00 4.31
CA LYS A 460 32.27 -2.81 4.80
C LYS A 460 33.63 -2.40 4.22
N PHE A 461 33.69 -1.57 3.18
CA PHE A 461 34.97 -1.07 2.67
C PHE A 461 35.43 0.14 3.52
N SER A 462 36.61 0.06 4.13
CA SER A 462 37.25 1.25 4.72
C SER A 462 37.81 2.15 3.61
N LYS A 463 38.02 3.44 3.92
CA LYS A 463 38.84 4.29 3.05
C LYS A 463 40.25 3.68 2.94
N ILE A 464 40.82 3.76 1.74
CA ILE A 464 42.18 3.27 1.42
C ILE A 464 43.25 4.17 2.05
N LEU A 465 42.88 5.37 2.52
CA LEU A 465 43.74 6.34 3.20
C LEU A 465 43.11 6.82 4.50
#